data_AF-A0A0G0ULP1-F1
#
_entry.id   AF-A0A0G0ULP1-F1
#
_cell.length_a   1.000
_cell.length_b   1.000
_cell.length_c   1.000
_cell.angle_alpha   90.00
_cell.angle_beta   90.00
_cell.angle_gamma   90.00
#
_symmetry.space_group_name_H-M   'P 1'
#
loop_
_entity.id
_entity.type
_entity.pdbx_description
1 polymer ?
#
loop_
_entity_poly.entity_id
_entity_poly.type
_entity_poly.pdbx_seq_one_letter_code
_entity_poly.pdbx_strand_id
1 'polypeptide(L)' 'MKNAGIFYTEAGENLAFAPNVNIAHAGLMNSPGHRANILSPDFGKVGIGVIDGGIYGEMFVQKFTD' A
#
# COMPACT_ATOMS: atom_id res chain seq x y z
N MET A 1 6.93 -9.68 -5.36
CA MET A 1 7.98 -8.83 -5.97
C MET A 1 9.08 -9.67 -6.58
N LYS A 2 9.87 -10.45 -5.82
CA LYS A 2 10.91 -11.34 -6.41
C LYS A 2 10.39 -12.33 -7.46
N ASN A 3 9.30 -13.05 -7.17
CA ASN A 3 8.68 -13.99 -8.13
C ASN A 3 8.14 -13.30 -9.39
N ALA A 4 7.91 -11.98 -9.33
CA ALA A 4 7.48 -11.17 -10.47
C ALA A 4 8.67 -10.52 -11.21
N GLY A 5 9.91 -10.89 -10.87
CA GLY A 5 11.12 -10.34 -11.50
C GLY A 5 11.46 -8.92 -11.06
N ILE A 6 10.86 -8.41 -9.98
CA ILE A 6 11.14 -7.06 -9.47
C ILE A 6 12.34 -7.13 -8.52
N PHE A 7 13.42 -6.44 -8.90
CA PHE A 7 14.61 -6.23 -8.09
C PHE A 7 14.47 -4.97 -7.26
N TYR A 8 14.85 -5.05 -5.99
CA TYR A 8 14.81 -3.96 -5.01
C TYR A 8 15.82 -4.25 -3.90
N THR A 9 16.28 -3.21 -3.22
CA THR A 9 17.12 -3.30 -2.02
C THR A 9 16.31 -3.00 -0.76
N GLU A 10 15.33 -2.10 -0.86
CA GLU A 10 14.39 -1.77 0.19
C GLU A 10 12.94 -1.97 -0.29
N ALA A 11 12.06 -2.39 0.61
CA ALA A 11 10.65 -2.53 0.28
C ALA A 11 9.75 -2.27 1.48
N GLY A 12 8.59 -1.69 1.21
CA GLY A 12 7.52 -1.46 2.17
C GLY A 12 6.19 -2.06 1.71
N GLU A 13 5.30 -2.33 2.65
CA GLU A 13 3.91 -2.69 2.38
C GLU A 13 2.95 -1.96 3.30
N ASN A 14 1.86 -1.49 2.70
CA ASN A 14 0.66 -1.12 3.44
C ASN A 14 -0.54 -1.96 2.96
N LEU A 15 -1.42 -2.28 3.90
CA LEU A 15 -2.70 -2.93 3.64
C LEU A 15 -3.82 -2.11 4.27
N ALA A 16 -4.90 -1.92 3.52
CA ALA A 16 -6.13 -1.37 4.06
C ALA A 16 -7.32 -2.17 3.55
N PHE A 17 -8.28 -2.43 4.43
CA PHE A 17 -9.58 -2.96 4.06
C PHE A 17 -10.63 -1.91 4.42
N ALA A 18 -11.31 -1.36 3.43
CA ALA A 18 -12.20 -0.22 3.62
C ALA A 18 -13.33 -0.17 2.58
N PRO A 19 -14.45 0.51 2.86
CA PRO A 19 -15.55 0.63 1.91
C PRO A 19 -15.21 1.37 0.61
N ASN A 20 -14.17 2.21 0.60
CA ASN A 20 -13.68 2.93 -0.58
C ASN A 20 -12.26 3.46 -0.37
N VAL A 21 -11.66 3.94 -1.46
CA VAL A 21 -10.29 4.47 -1.51
C VAL A 21 -10.04 5.66 -0.58
N ASN A 22 -11.02 6.56 -0.40
CA ASN A 22 -10.84 7.73 0.44
C ASN A 22 -10.67 7.35 1.91
N ILE A 23 -11.50 6.41 2.39
CA ILE A 23 -11.41 5.88 3.75
C ILE A 23 -10.11 5.09 3.93
N ALA A 24 -9.75 4.24 2.96
CA ALA A 24 -8.51 3.49 2.99
C ALA A 24 -7.29 4.42 3.12
N HIS A 25 -7.18 5.41 2.23
CA HIS A 25 -6.04 6.32 2.23
C HIS A 25 -5.98 7.18 3.49
N ALA A 26 -7.10 7.70 3.97
CA ALA A 26 -7.15 8.45 5.24
C ALA A 26 -6.70 7.58 6.42
N GLY A 27 -7.16 6.32 6.49
CA GLY A 27 -6.73 5.37 7.52
C GLY A 27 -5.23 5.09 7.50
N LEU A 28 -4.67 4.88 6.31
CA LEU A 28 -3.23 4.68 6.13
C LEU A 28 -2.43 5.93 6.55
N MET A 29 -2.87 7.13 6.16
CA MET A 29 -2.20 8.38 6.52
C MET A 29 -2.30 8.73 8.02
N ASN A 30 -3.33 8.25 8.70
CA ASN A 30 -3.52 8.45 10.14
C ASN A 30 -2.79 7.43 11.01
N SER A 31 -2.24 6.37 10.41
CA SER A 31 -1.44 5.38 11.12
C SER A 31 0.05 5.69 10.95
N PRO A 32 0.81 5.95 12.04
CA PRO A 32 2.22 6.36 11.94
C PRO A 32 3.10 5.42 11.12
N GLY A 33 2.95 4.10 11.28
CA GLY A 33 3.73 3.11 10.54
C GLY A 33 3.41 3.09 9.04
N HIS A 34 2.12 3.11 8.68
CA HIS A 34 1.72 3.13 7.28
C HIS A 34 2.07 4.45 6.60
N ARG A 35 1.89 5.57 7.31
CA ARG A 35 2.28 6.91 6.87
C ARG A 35 3.80 6.99 6.64
N ALA A 36 4.60 6.37 7.50
CA ALA A 36 6.05 6.33 7.33
C ALA A 36 6.43 5.66 6.00
N ASN A 37 5.75 4.57 5.60
CA ASN A 37 5.96 3.98 4.28
C ASN A 37 5.56 4.93 3.14
N ILE A 38 4.39 5.60 3.24
CA ILE A 38 3.89 6.50 2.18
C ILE A 38 4.81 7.72 1.98
N LEU A 39 5.40 8.23 3.05
CA LEU A 39 6.23 9.45 3.04
C LEU A 39 7.73 9.17 3.05
N SER A 40 8.15 7.89 3.02
CA SER A 40 9.57 7.56 3.08
C SER A 40 10.29 8.09 1.83
N PRO A 41 11.38 8.86 2.00
CA PRO A 41 12.21 9.27 0.87
C PRO A 41 13.03 8.11 0.29
N ASP A 42 13.11 6.97 0.99
CA ASP A 42 13.88 5.81 0.58
C ASP A 42 13.17 5.02 -0.54
N PHE A 43 11.86 5.25 -0.74
CA PHE A 43 11.10 4.62 -1.81
C PHE A 43 10.96 5.55 -3.03
N GLY A 44 11.29 5.01 -4.22
CA GLY A 44 11.15 5.70 -5.50
C GLY A 44 9.99 5.20 -6.35
N LYS A 45 9.40 4.05 -6.00
CA LYS A 45 8.34 3.39 -6.79
C LYS A 45 7.23 2.88 -5.89
N VAL A 46 6.00 2.91 -6.41
CA VAL A 46 4.82 2.32 -5.76
C VAL A 46 3.97 1.55 -6.77
N GLY A 47 3.61 0.31 -6.41
CA GLY A 47 2.56 -0.45 -7.05
C GLY A 47 1.32 -0.50 -6.15
N ILE A 48 0.15 -0.26 -6.73
CA ILE A 48 -1.13 -0.30 -6.00
C ILE A 48 -2.01 -1.37 -6.63
N GLY A 49 -2.50 -2.29 -5.78
CA GLY A 49 -3.50 -3.28 -6.15
C GLY A 49 -4.77 -3.08 -5.34
N VAL A 50 -5.92 -3.25 -5.99
CA VAL A 50 -7.24 -3.20 -5.35
C VAL A 50 -8.04 -4.41 -5.77
N ILE A 51 -8.69 -5.06 -4.81
CA ILE A 51 -9.66 -6.13 -5.08
C ILE A 51 -10.97 -5.81 -4.36
N ASP A 52 -12.07 -5.92 -5.10
CA ASP A 52 -13.42 -5.75 -4.58
C ASP A 52 -13.84 -7.02 -3.81
N GLY A 53 -14.12 -6.85 -2.52
CA GLY A 53 -14.63 -7.88 -1.62
C GLY A 53 -16.17 -7.88 -1.52
N GLY A 54 -16.86 -7.13 -2.38
CA GLY A 54 -18.31 -7.00 -2.41
C GLY A 54 -18.84 -6.25 -1.19
N ILE A 55 -19.83 -6.84 -0.51
CA ILE A 55 -20.50 -6.21 0.64
C ILE A 55 -19.56 -5.87 1.81
N TYR A 56 -18.37 -6.48 1.83
CA TYR A 56 -17.38 -6.29 2.89
C TYR A 56 -16.43 -5.10 2.62
N GLY A 57 -16.45 -4.54 1.40
CA GLY A 57 -15.58 -3.44 0.97
C GLY A 57 -14.41 -3.90 0.10
N GLU A 58 -13.46 -3.01 -0.13
CA GLU A 58 -12.31 -3.20 -1.01
C GLU A 58 -11.03 -3.42 -0.19
N MET A 59 -10.18 -4.34 -0.65
CA MET A 59 -8.83 -4.51 -0.12
C MET A 59 -7.82 -3.79 -1.00
N PHE A 60 -7.07 -2.89 -0.38
CA PHE A 60 -6.03 -2.07 -0.99
C PHE A 60 -4.67 -2.55 -0.51
N VAL A 61 -3.77 -2.77 -1.45
CA VAL A 61 -2.36 -3.11 -1.20
C VAL A 61 -1.48 -2.04 -1.83
N GLN A 62 -0.57 -1.48 -1.05
CA GLN A 62 0.53 -0.66 -1.58
C GLN A 62 1.83 -1.42 -1.37
N LYS A 63 2.61 -1.58 -2.44
CA LYS A 63 3.98 -2.11 -2.38
C LYS A 63 4.93 -1.01 -2.81
N PHE A 64 5.86 -0.66 -1.94
CA PHE A 64 6.87 0.36 -2.18
C PHE A 64 8.23 -0.30 -2.40
N THR A 65 9.05 0.27 -3.28
CA THR A 65 10.47 -0.09 -3.44
C THR A 65 11.30 1.16 -3.70
N ASP A 66 12.61 1.07 -3.51
CA ASP A 66 13.57 1.98 -4.15
C ASP A 66 13.45 1.96 -5.69
#